data_AF-A0A1U9NLB4-F1
#
_entry.id   AF-A0A1U9NLB4-F1
#
_cell.length_a   1.000
_cell.length_b   1.000
_cell.length_c   1.000
_cell.angle_alpha   90.00
_cell.angle_beta   90.00
_cell.angle_gamma   90.00
#
_symmetry.space_group_name_H-M   'P 1'
#
loop_
_entity.id
_entity.type
_entity.pdbx_description
1 polymer ?
#
loop_
_entity_poly.entity_id
_entity_poly.type
_entity_poly.pdbx_seq_one_letter_code
_entity_poly.pdbx_strand_id
1 'polypeptide(L)'
;MQVIRIDYANPNYMSPNYVPEYLHQAVPVYQQGCYNSAWSVDDIVSSPTTRPSENSEENIFADKQKTSYLALENIVAQIRKRYEIYDSNIRVLEYSKIKLKEHFYQWPQQLGLWPPGHKEMLSEQMNQLYQKQLDEKVSLWKDVSKLKLMLPQSLNDYLSIKRKSDIYSGGVPD
;
A
#
# COMPACT_ATOMS: atom_id res chain seq x y z
N MET A 1 -4.53 0.52 2.75
CA MET A 1 -3.83 -0.57 3.47
C MET A 1 -3.06 -0.07 4.68
N GLN A 2 -3.19 -0.74 5.84
CA GLN A 2 -2.37 -0.56 7.03
C GLN A 2 -1.51 -1.81 7.25
N VAL A 3 -0.39 -1.68 7.96
CA VAL A 3 0.44 -2.84 8.32
C VAL A 3 -0.28 -3.62 9.42
N ILE A 4 -0.52 -4.90 9.20
CA ILE A 4 -1.08 -5.77 10.22
C ILE A 4 -0.01 -6.01 11.29
N ARG A 5 -0.31 -5.62 12.53
CA ARG A 5 0.44 -6.07 13.72
C ARG A 5 -0.42 -7.06 14.49
N ILE A 6 0.18 -8.19 14.81
CA ILE A 6 -0.39 -9.15 15.75
C ILE A 6 0.42 -9.01 17.02
N ASP A 7 -0.17 -8.41 18.05
CA ASP A 7 0.50 -8.18 19.34
C ASP A 7 0.50 -9.47 20.16
N TYR A 8 1.50 -10.34 19.96
CA TYR A 8 1.63 -11.60 20.71
C TYR A 8 1.86 -11.45 22.23
N ALA A 9 1.86 -10.22 22.77
CA ALA A 9 2.11 -9.91 24.18
C ALA A 9 0.83 -9.84 25.05
N ASN A 10 -0.37 -9.99 24.47
CA ASN A 10 -1.60 -9.98 25.25
C ASN A 10 -2.02 -11.42 25.65
N PRO A 11 -1.98 -11.81 26.93
CA PRO A 11 -2.40 -13.14 27.38
C PRO A 11 -3.92 -13.41 27.16
N ASN A 12 -4.70 -12.42 26.73
CA ASN A 12 -6.14 -12.54 26.50
C ASN A 12 -6.57 -13.14 25.15
N TYR A 13 -5.66 -13.61 24.30
CA TYR A 13 -6.04 -14.46 23.14
C TYR A 13 -6.67 -15.81 23.55
N MET A 14 -6.77 -16.07 24.85
CA MET A 14 -7.31 -17.28 25.47
C MET A 14 -8.80 -17.23 25.83
N SER A 15 -9.56 -16.18 25.45
CA SER A 15 -11.00 -16.14 25.70
C SER A 15 -11.83 -16.40 24.43
N PRO A 16 -12.80 -17.34 24.45
CA PRO A 16 -13.66 -17.64 23.29
C PRO A 16 -14.61 -16.50 22.90
N ASN A 17 -14.62 -15.38 23.63
CA ASN A 17 -15.42 -14.18 23.34
C ASN A 17 -14.57 -12.96 22.92
N TYR A 18 -13.33 -13.15 22.44
CA TYR A 18 -12.50 -12.01 22.03
C TYR A 18 -12.94 -11.42 20.69
N VAL A 19 -13.72 -10.34 20.75
CA VAL A 19 -13.89 -9.38 19.65
C VAL A 19 -12.88 -8.25 19.88
N PRO A 20 -11.93 -7.98 18.96
CA PRO A 20 -11.02 -6.86 19.12
C PRO A 20 -11.81 -5.56 19.11
N GLU A 21 -11.65 -4.75 20.16
CA GLU A 21 -12.19 -3.41 20.28
C GLU A 21 -11.47 -2.50 19.27
N TYR A 22 -12.09 -2.27 18.11
CA TYR A 22 -11.59 -1.33 17.11
C TYR A 22 -11.92 0.09 17.56
N LEU A 23 -11.02 0.73 18.31
CA LEU A 23 -11.10 2.17 18.57
C LEU A 23 -9.91 2.91 17.96
N HIS A 24 -10.23 3.60 16.87
CA HIS A 24 -9.71 4.90 16.45
C HIS A 24 -8.48 5.44 17.21
N GLN A 25 -7.31 5.27 16.61
CA GLN A 25 -6.27 6.29 16.70
C GLN A 25 -5.97 6.78 15.29
N ALA A 26 -6.70 7.82 14.90
CA ALA A 26 -6.28 8.71 13.83
C ALA A 26 -4.96 9.34 14.29
N VAL A 27 -3.84 8.92 13.69
CA VAL A 27 -2.58 9.64 13.83
C VAL A 27 -2.78 10.97 13.10
N PRO A 28 -2.66 12.13 13.76
CA PRO A 28 -2.72 13.41 13.08
C PRO A 28 -1.57 13.47 12.07
N VAL A 29 -1.95 13.78 10.82
CA VAL A 29 -1.04 14.20 9.77
C VAL A 29 -0.23 15.38 10.32
N TYR A 30 1.09 15.25 10.38
CA TYR A 30 1.96 16.40 10.65
C TYR A 30 1.78 17.41 9.52
N GLN A 31 1.01 18.47 9.81
CA GLN A 31 1.03 19.71 9.05
C GLN A 31 2.16 20.60 9.60
N GLN A 32 3.00 21.04 8.65
CA GLN A 32 3.60 22.38 8.52
C GLN A 32 4.72 22.85 9.48
N GLY A 33 5.79 23.31 8.83
CA GLY A 33 6.89 24.14 9.32
C GLY A 33 8.14 23.83 8.47
N CYS A 34 8.67 24.68 7.58
CA CYS A 34 8.87 26.12 7.70
C CYS A 34 8.71 26.82 6.33
N TYR A 35 7.87 27.86 6.26
CA TYR A 35 7.96 28.90 5.21
C TYR A 35 8.18 30.23 5.91
N ASN A 36 9.45 30.56 6.17
CA ASN A 36 9.83 31.93 6.54
C ASN A 36 10.63 32.53 5.38
N SER A 37 9.92 32.94 4.34
CA SER A 37 10.22 34.16 3.61
C SER A 37 8.95 34.56 2.87
N ALA A 38 8.29 35.60 3.36
CA ALA A 38 7.17 36.22 2.69
C ALA A 38 7.71 36.86 1.41
N TRP A 39 7.59 36.15 0.28
CA TRP A 39 7.79 36.76 -1.02
C TRP A 39 6.52 37.55 -1.33
N SER A 40 6.65 38.87 -1.44
CA SER A 40 5.57 39.69 -1.99
C SER A 40 5.45 39.39 -3.49
N VAL A 41 4.23 39.42 -4.02
CA VAL A 41 3.97 39.30 -5.46
C VAL A 41 4.79 40.34 -6.23
N ASP A 42 5.02 41.50 -5.62
CA ASP A 42 5.82 42.59 -6.20
C ASP A 42 7.31 42.27 -6.28
N ASP A 43 7.86 41.42 -5.41
CA ASP A 43 9.29 41.01 -5.47
C ASP A 43 9.57 40.06 -6.64
N ILE A 44 8.56 39.29 -7.06
CA ILE A 44 8.63 38.39 -8.24
C ILE A 44 8.56 39.19 -9.53
N VAL A 45 7.77 40.27 -9.56
CA VAL A 45 7.60 41.15 -10.73
C VAL A 45 8.79 42.11 -10.90
N SER A 46 9.45 42.49 -9.81
CA SER A 46 10.53 43.48 -9.80
C SER A 46 11.93 42.93 -10.09
N SER A 47 12.12 41.60 -10.12
CA SER A 47 13.42 41.00 -10.45
C SER A 47 13.64 40.98 -11.97
N PRO A 48 14.66 41.68 -12.52
CA PRO A 48 14.95 41.67 -13.95
C PRO A 48 15.73 40.42 -14.41
N THR A 49 15.53 39.28 -13.74
CA THR A 49 16.16 37.99 -14.09
C THR A 49 15.03 36.98 -14.23
N THR A 50 14.40 36.83 -15.38
CA THR A 50 14.94 36.09 -16.53
C THR A 50 13.99 36.37 -17.68
N ARG A 51 14.44 37.07 -18.73
CA ARG A 51 13.72 37.07 -20.01
C ARG A 51 13.54 35.60 -20.39
N PRO A 52 12.32 35.09 -20.68
CA PRO A 52 12.18 33.75 -21.22
C PRO A 52 13.10 33.71 -22.44
N SER A 53 14.04 32.76 -22.49
CA SER A 53 14.88 32.61 -23.68
C SER A 53 13.98 32.48 -24.91
N GLU A 54 14.48 32.82 -26.10
CA GLU A 54 13.74 32.89 -27.37
C GLU A 54 12.86 31.65 -27.69
N ASN A 55 13.04 30.55 -26.97
CA ASN A 55 12.22 29.34 -27.04
C ASN A 55 11.35 29.15 -25.77
N SER A 56 10.58 30.17 -25.37
CA SER A 56 9.71 30.09 -24.18
C SER A 56 8.74 28.91 -24.24
N GLU A 57 8.29 28.55 -25.44
CA GLU A 57 7.40 27.42 -25.67
C GLU A 57 8.10 26.08 -25.36
N GLU A 58 9.33 25.87 -25.83
CA GLU A 58 10.11 24.64 -25.57
C GLU A 58 10.39 24.43 -24.08
N ASN A 59 10.68 25.51 -23.34
CA ASN A 59 10.88 25.46 -21.89
C ASN A 59 9.58 25.08 -21.15
N ILE A 60 8.42 25.59 -21.61
CA ILE A 60 7.11 25.22 -21.05
C ILE A 60 6.80 23.75 -21.34
N PHE A 61 7.11 23.25 -22.54
CA PHE A 61 6.91 21.84 -22.88
C PHE A 61 7.82 20.91 -22.07
N ALA A 62 9.09 21.27 -21.92
CA ALA A 62 10.04 20.50 -21.11
C ALA A 62 9.62 20.44 -19.63
N ASP A 63 9.12 21.55 -19.08
CA ASP A 63 8.65 21.60 -17.69
C ASP A 63 7.38 20.74 -17.48
N LYS A 64 6.43 20.78 -18.43
CA LYS A 64 5.25 19.89 -18.43
C LYS A 64 5.63 18.41 -18.53
N GLN A 65 6.63 18.09 -19.36
CA GLN A 65 7.14 16.73 -19.48
C GLN A 65 7.79 16.26 -18.16
N LYS A 66 8.62 17.11 -17.55
CA LYS A 66 9.28 16.81 -16.28
C LYS A 66 8.27 16.61 -15.14
N THR A 67 7.28 17.50 -15.01
CA THR A 67 6.24 17.41 -13.99
C THR A 67 5.35 16.18 -14.17
N SER A 68 4.99 15.82 -15.39
CA SER A 68 4.25 14.57 -15.66
C SER A 68 5.06 13.31 -15.33
N TYR A 69 6.38 13.31 -15.59
CA TYR A 69 7.27 12.21 -15.18
C TYR A 69 7.33 12.05 -13.66
N LEU A 70 7.50 13.15 -12.92
CA LEU A 70 7.49 13.14 -11.46
C LEU A 70 6.17 12.62 -10.87
N ALA A 71 5.04 12.97 -11.50
CA ALA A 71 3.73 12.45 -11.10
C ALA A 71 3.63 10.93 -11.33
N LEU A 72 4.15 10.42 -12.46
CA LEU A 72 4.18 8.99 -12.75
C LEU A 72 5.08 8.24 -11.76
N GLU A 73 6.29 8.74 -11.51
CA GLU A 73 7.23 8.13 -10.55
C GLU A 73 6.62 8.03 -9.15
N ASN A 74 5.91 9.08 -8.71
CA ASN A 74 5.22 9.07 -7.42
C ASN A 74 4.14 7.98 -7.36
N ILE A 75 3.32 7.84 -8.40
CA ILE A 75 2.30 6.77 -8.46
C ILE A 75 2.95 5.39 -8.46
N VAL A 76 4.03 5.19 -9.23
CA VAL A 76 4.78 3.92 -9.26
C VAL A 76 5.38 3.62 -7.89
N ALA A 77 5.98 4.60 -7.22
CA ALA A 77 6.52 4.45 -5.87
C ALA A 77 5.42 4.07 -4.86
N GLN A 78 4.25 4.71 -4.94
CA GLN A 78 3.09 4.36 -4.11
C GLN A 78 2.61 2.92 -4.37
N ILE A 79 2.54 2.49 -5.63
CA ILE A 79 2.19 1.11 -5.98
C ILE A 79 3.18 0.13 -5.38
N ARG A 80 4.50 0.34 -5.55
CA ARG A 80 5.54 -0.52 -4.97
C ARG A 80 5.40 -0.64 -3.46
N LYS A 81 5.22 0.49 -2.77
CA LYS A 81 5.00 0.52 -1.32
C LYS A 81 3.75 -0.27 -0.89
N ARG A 82 2.68 -0.27 -1.70
CA ARG A 82 1.49 -1.10 -1.42
C ARG A 82 1.77 -2.59 -1.57
N TYR A 83 2.58 -2.99 -2.54
CA TYR A 83 3.02 -4.37 -2.68
C TYR A 83 3.92 -4.82 -1.52
N GLU A 84 4.83 -3.96 -1.05
CA GLU A 84 5.67 -4.26 0.13
C GLU A 84 4.82 -4.49 1.39
N ILE A 85 3.81 -3.65 1.63
CA ILE A 85 2.88 -3.81 2.75
C ILE A 85 2.11 -5.13 2.61
N TYR A 86 1.60 -5.43 1.42
CA TYR A 86 0.91 -6.69 1.15
C TYR A 86 1.80 -7.91 1.43
N ASP A 87 3.04 -7.92 0.93
CA ASP A 87 3.98 -9.02 1.15
C ASP A 87 4.27 -9.22 2.64
N SER A 88 4.51 -8.12 3.37
CA SER A 88 4.67 -8.16 4.82
C SER A 88 3.44 -8.74 5.53
N ASN A 89 2.23 -8.31 5.15
CA ASN A 89 0.98 -8.77 5.76
C ASN A 89 0.74 -10.27 5.48
N ILE A 90 1.01 -10.73 4.25
CA ILE A 90 0.88 -12.15 3.89
C ILE A 90 1.84 -13.02 4.71
N ARG A 91 3.11 -12.61 4.84
CA ARG A 91 4.10 -13.34 5.67
C ARG A 91 3.65 -13.45 7.13
N VAL A 92 3.09 -12.39 7.71
CA VAL A 92 2.55 -12.40 9.08
C VAL A 92 1.38 -13.38 9.22
N LEU A 93 0.48 -13.41 8.24
CA LEU A 93 -0.65 -14.35 8.21
C LEU A 93 -0.18 -15.79 8.05
N GLU A 94 0.81 -16.06 7.19
CA GLU A 94 1.41 -17.39 7.02
C GLU A 94 2.10 -17.87 8.30
N TYR A 95 2.89 -17.00 8.93
CA TYR A 95 3.50 -17.29 10.22
C TYR A 95 2.46 -17.63 11.29
N SER A 96 1.36 -16.86 11.33
CA SER A 96 0.26 -17.09 12.27
C SER A 96 -0.41 -18.44 12.06
N LYS A 97 -0.55 -18.92 10.81
CA LYS A 97 -1.05 -20.26 10.51
C LYS A 97 -0.14 -21.36 11.05
N ILE A 98 1.18 -21.18 10.93
CA ILE A 98 2.16 -22.13 11.46
C ILE A 98 2.07 -22.17 12.98
N LYS A 99 2.07 -21.00 13.62
CA LYS A 99 1.98 -20.88 15.08
C LYS A 99 0.68 -21.46 15.64
N LEU A 100 -0.42 -21.23 14.95
CA LEU A 100 -1.71 -21.81 15.31
C LEU A 100 -1.63 -23.34 15.33
N LYS A 101 -1.12 -23.95 14.26
CA LYS A 101 -0.94 -25.41 14.19
C LYS A 101 -0.03 -25.91 15.31
N GLU A 102 1.14 -25.29 15.48
CA GLU A 102 2.10 -25.66 16.53
C GLU A 102 1.46 -25.66 17.92
N HIS A 103 0.69 -24.63 18.24
CA HIS A 103 -0.02 -24.52 19.51
C HIS A 103 -1.02 -25.66 19.72
N PHE A 104 -1.85 -25.95 18.71
CA PHE A 104 -2.80 -27.06 18.79
C PHE A 104 -2.11 -28.43 18.92
N TYR A 105 -0.95 -28.64 18.28
CA TYR A 105 -0.20 -29.89 18.43
C TYR A 105 0.50 -30.03 19.80
N GLN A 106 0.82 -28.92 20.46
CA GLN A 106 1.43 -28.92 21.80
C GLN A 106 0.42 -29.22 22.92
N TRP A 107 -0.87 -28.92 22.71
CA TRP A 107 -1.92 -29.16 23.70
C TRP A 107 -1.98 -30.59 24.27
N PRO A 108 -2.06 -31.65 23.46
CA PRO A 108 -2.07 -33.03 23.97
C PRO A 108 -0.75 -33.42 24.66
N GLN A 109 0.37 -32.77 24.32
CA GLN A 109 1.65 -33.03 24.98
C GLN A 109 1.72 -32.43 26.39
N GLN A 110 1.01 -31.32 26.62
CA GLN A 110 1.00 -30.61 27.91
C GLN A 110 -0.13 -31.09 28.84
N LEU A 111 -1.31 -31.38 28.29
CA LEU A 111 -2.51 -31.68 29.07
C LEU A 111 -2.94 -33.16 28.98
N GLY A 112 -2.26 -33.97 28.15
CA GLY A 112 -2.53 -35.40 27.98
C GLY A 112 -3.84 -35.74 27.27
N LEU A 113 -4.66 -34.74 26.94
CA LEU A 113 -5.97 -34.91 26.32
C LEU A 113 -6.22 -33.79 25.32
N TRP A 114 -6.94 -34.12 24.25
CA TRP A 114 -7.47 -33.13 23.33
C TRP A 114 -8.77 -32.56 23.89
N PRO A 115 -8.94 -31.23 23.95
CA PRO A 115 -10.21 -30.66 24.34
C PRO A 115 -11.31 -31.03 23.33
N PRO A 116 -12.57 -31.20 23.78
CA PRO A 116 -13.70 -31.44 22.89
C PRO A 116 -13.84 -30.27 21.91
N GLY A 117 -14.12 -30.57 20.63
CA GLY A 117 -14.27 -29.54 19.58
C GLY A 117 -12.95 -28.92 19.07
N HIS A 118 -11.77 -29.37 19.52
CA HIS A 118 -10.48 -28.78 19.09
C HIS A 118 -10.30 -28.74 17.56
N LYS A 119 -10.79 -29.75 16.82
CA LYS A 119 -10.70 -29.79 15.36
C LYS A 119 -11.56 -28.72 14.70
N GLU A 120 -12.75 -28.48 15.24
CA GLU A 120 -13.69 -27.47 14.76
C GLU A 120 -13.10 -26.08 15.03
N MET A 121 -12.58 -25.85 16.24
CA MET A 121 -11.92 -24.59 16.62
C MET A 121 -10.69 -24.30 15.75
N LEU A 122 -9.83 -25.30 15.51
CA LEU A 122 -8.67 -25.15 14.62
C LEU A 122 -9.10 -24.84 13.19
N SER A 123 -10.11 -25.55 12.68
CA SER A 123 -10.66 -25.34 11.34
C SER A 123 -11.23 -23.93 11.19
N GLU A 124 -11.99 -23.45 12.17
CA GLU A 124 -12.58 -22.11 12.18
C GLU A 124 -11.49 -21.03 12.18
N GLN A 125 -10.53 -21.11 13.11
CA GLN A 125 -9.45 -20.14 13.21
C GLN A 125 -8.56 -20.15 11.96
N MET A 126 -8.31 -21.33 11.36
CA MET A 126 -7.58 -21.43 10.10
C MET A 126 -8.37 -20.80 8.94
N ASN A 127 -9.69 -21.02 8.87
CA ASN A 127 -10.57 -20.39 7.88
C ASN A 127 -10.59 -18.87 8.02
N GLN A 128 -10.62 -18.34 9.24
CA GLN A 128 -10.50 -16.90 9.49
C GLN A 128 -9.17 -16.34 8.95
N LEU A 129 -8.06 -17.06 9.13
CA LEU A 129 -6.75 -16.65 8.57
C LEU A 129 -6.72 -16.72 7.04
N TYR A 130 -7.38 -17.70 6.43
CA TYR A 130 -7.56 -17.74 4.97
C TYR A 130 -8.40 -16.57 4.46
N GLN A 131 -9.51 -16.27 5.14
CA GLN A 131 -10.36 -15.14 4.76
C GLN A 131 -9.59 -13.82 4.82
N LYS A 132 -8.80 -13.61 5.88
CA LYS A 132 -7.91 -12.43 5.98
C LYS A 132 -6.93 -12.33 4.81
N GLN A 133 -6.35 -13.43 4.34
CA GLN A 133 -5.48 -13.40 3.16
C GLN A 133 -6.23 -12.98 1.88
N LEU A 134 -7.47 -13.47 1.71
CA LEU A 134 -8.31 -13.06 0.58
C LEU A 134 -8.67 -11.58 0.67
N ASP A 135 -9.02 -11.10 1.86
CA ASP A 135 -9.36 -9.70 2.11
C ASP A 135 -8.15 -8.78 1.82
N GLU A 136 -6.93 -9.19 2.21
CA GLU A 136 -5.70 -8.47 1.89
C GLU A 136 -5.45 -8.41 0.37
N LYS A 137 -5.68 -9.51 -0.35
CA LYS A 137 -5.58 -9.53 -1.82
C LYS A 137 -6.59 -8.57 -2.45
N VAL A 138 -7.83 -8.58 -1.99
CA VAL A 138 -8.88 -7.66 -2.48
C VAL A 138 -8.52 -6.21 -2.15
N SER A 139 -7.99 -5.95 -0.95
CA SER A 139 -7.54 -4.61 -0.55
C SER A 139 -6.42 -4.10 -1.45
N LEU A 140 -5.42 -4.93 -1.76
CA LEU A 140 -4.34 -4.57 -2.68
C LEU A 140 -4.89 -4.22 -4.06
N TRP A 141 -5.79 -5.05 -4.59
CA TRP A 141 -6.40 -4.81 -5.90
C TRP A 141 -7.17 -3.48 -5.93
N LYS A 142 -7.95 -3.18 -4.89
CA LYS A 142 -8.67 -1.90 -4.75
C LYS A 142 -7.71 -0.72 -4.69
N ASP A 143 -6.66 -0.79 -3.87
CA ASP A 143 -5.67 0.28 -3.73
C ASP A 143 -4.91 0.54 -5.04
N VAL A 144 -4.46 -0.52 -5.73
CA VAL A 144 -3.78 -0.41 -7.04
C VAL A 144 -4.72 0.15 -8.10
N SER A 145 -5.98 -0.30 -8.13
CA SER A 145 -6.98 0.21 -9.09
C SER A 145 -7.26 1.69 -8.87
N LYS A 146 -7.38 2.13 -7.62
CA LYS A 146 -7.54 3.54 -7.27
C LYS A 146 -6.35 4.38 -7.72
N LEU A 147 -5.13 3.91 -7.48
CA LEU A 147 -3.91 4.61 -7.91
C LEU A 147 -3.81 4.72 -9.43
N LYS A 148 -4.23 3.69 -10.17
CA LYS A 148 -4.31 3.74 -11.63
C LYS A 148 -5.33 4.76 -12.14
N LEU A 149 -6.47 4.90 -11.46
CA LEU A 149 -7.47 5.91 -11.82
C LEU A 149 -7.02 7.35 -11.56
N MET A 150 -6.07 7.55 -10.63
CA MET A 150 -5.49 8.87 -10.36
C MET A 150 -4.44 9.30 -11.40
N LEU A 151 -4.11 8.44 -12.39
CA LEU A 151 -3.19 8.80 -13.47
C LEU A 151 -3.81 9.88 -14.37
N PRO A 152 -3.04 10.93 -14.72
CA PRO A 152 -3.43 11.88 -15.75
C PRO A 152 -3.78 11.19 -17.08
N GLN A 153 -4.80 11.71 -17.78
CA GLN A 153 -5.27 11.13 -19.05
C GLN A 153 -4.13 11.01 -20.09
N SER A 154 -3.25 12.02 -20.17
CA SER A 154 -2.09 12.02 -21.07
C SER A 154 -1.13 10.85 -20.84
N LEU A 155 -0.97 10.41 -19.59
CA LEU A 155 -0.15 9.26 -19.23
C LEU A 155 -0.86 7.94 -19.56
N ASN A 156 -2.17 7.86 -19.36
CA ASN A 156 -2.95 6.70 -19.79
C ASN A 156 -2.89 6.52 -21.32
N ASP A 157 -2.98 7.61 -22.07
CA ASP A 157 -2.87 7.59 -23.52
C ASP A 157 -1.47 7.16 -23.96
N TYR A 158 -0.41 7.71 -23.35
CA TYR A 158 0.98 7.29 -23.60
C TYR A 158 1.20 5.80 -23.30
N LEU A 159 0.75 5.31 -22.14
CA LEU A 159 0.89 3.89 -21.76
C LEU A 159 0.07 2.98 -22.67
N SER A 160 -1.04 3.45 -23.23
CA SER A 160 -1.84 2.71 -24.20
C SER A 160 -1.11 2.59 -25.55
N ILE A 161 -0.49 3.68 -26.01
CA ILE A 161 0.32 3.72 -27.23
C ILE A 161 1.55 2.82 -27.06
N LYS A 162 2.23 2.90 -25.91
CA LYS A 162 3.38 2.06 -25.59
C LYS A 162 3.01 0.57 -25.58
N ARG A 163 1.92 0.18 -24.91
CA ARG A 163 1.41 -1.21 -24.96
C ARG A 163 1.10 -1.69 -26.38
N LYS A 164 0.44 -0.85 -27.19
CA LYS A 164 0.18 -1.16 -28.60
C LYS A 164 1.49 -1.34 -29.36
N SER A 165 2.45 -0.43 -29.19
CA SER A 165 3.77 -0.51 -29.79
C SER A 165 4.48 -1.80 -29.42
N ASP A 166 4.45 -2.21 -28.15
CA ASP A 166 5.12 -3.42 -27.65
C ASP A 166 4.51 -4.70 -28.26
N ILE A 167 3.17 -4.74 -28.40
CA ILE A 167 2.43 -5.80 -29.09
C ILE A 167 2.83 -5.86 -30.57
N TYR A 168 2.87 -4.71 -31.25
CA TYR A 168 3.26 -4.65 -32.67
C TYR A 168 4.74 -4.97 -32.90
N SER A 169 5.61 -4.71 -31.92
CA SER A 169 7.02 -5.07 -31.99
C SER A 169 7.31 -6.54 -31.64
N GLY A 170 6.28 -7.35 -31.37
CA GLY A 170 6.45 -8.78 -31.08
C GLY A 170 7.17 -9.07 -29.75
N GLY A 171 7.24 -8.07 -28.85
CA GLY A 171 7.85 -8.22 -27.53
C GLY A 171 6.90 -9.01 -26.64
N VAL A 172 7.18 -10.30 -26.46
CA VAL A 172 6.59 -11.08 -25.37
C VAL A 172 6.97 -10.39 -24.06
N PRO A 173 6.00 -9.94 -23.23
CA PRO A 173 6.34 -9.38 -21.93
C PRO A 173 6.75 -10.51 -20.99
N ASP A 174 8.02 -10.50 -20.57
CA ASP A 174 8.55 -11.32 -19.46
C ASP A 174 7.90 -10.97 -18.12
#